data_AF-R0MEE7-F1
#
_entry.id   AF-R0MEE7-F1
#
_cell.length_a   1.000
_cell.length_b   1.000
_cell.length_c   1.000
_cell.angle_alpha   90.00
_cell.angle_beta   90.00
_cell.angle_gamma   90.00
#
_symmetry.space_group_name_H-M   'P 1'
#
loop_
_entity.id
_entity.type
_entity.pdbx_description
1 polymer ?
#
loop_
_entity_poly.entity_id
_entity_poly.type
_entity_poly.pdbx_seq_one_letter_code
_entity_poly.pdbx_strand_id
1 'polypeptide(L)'
;MTNIQSLVDFIKKLINEHRLKLYTSSVFCVSILKLIDKSATSLIFDLLINAPTLKTLQNNKNVKESLKLLVNLGLVEKKGLNIFLNSVFKNSLLTGVCEINRDIFFEKSKLKNIQKITENNEILEILKFITTKQTTKKHFCVFEILLYGKLIDKTGDITNIGFEFLLKSRNEQIWSLIILGLMKFTLSVDDQIDTLISLLELSFKKPNVTYKILNR
;
A
#
# COMPACT_ATOMS: atom_id res chain seq x y z
N MET A 1 -3.97 -12.11 9.84
CA MET A 1 -4.45 -11.52 8.58
C MET A 1 -3.70 -10.23 8.33
N THR A 2 -3.05 -10.09 7.18
CA THR A 2 -2.32 -8.87 6.80
C THR A 2 -3.30 -7.73 6.53
N ASN A 3 -3.07 -6.57 7.14
CA ASN A 3 -3.91 -5.36 6.99
C ASN A 3 -3.76 -4.64 5.63
N ILE A 4 -3.13 -5.31 4.66
CA ILE A 4 -2.76 -4.76 3.34
C ILE A 4 -2.97 -5.77 2.20
N GLN A 5 -3.90 -6.70 2.35
CA GLN A 5 -4.14 -7.77 1.38
C GLN A 5 -4.45 -7.21 -0.01
N SER A 6 -5.23 -6.14 -0.11
CA SER A 6 -5.55 -5.49 -1.38
C SER A 6 -4.31 -4.93 -2.09
N LEU A 7 -3.32 -4.44 -1.34
CA LEU A 7 -2.03 -3.99 -1.89
C LEU A 7 -1.19 -5.19 -2.36
N VAL A 8 -1.17 -6.28 -1.58
CA VAL A 8 -0.48 -7.52 -1.96
C VAL A 8 -1.06 -8.08 -3.26
N ASP A 9 -2.39 -8.12 -3.38
CA ASP A 9 -3.09 -8.62 -4.57
C ASP A 9 -2.85 -7.73 -5.80
N PHE A 10 -2.76 -6.41 -5.60
CA PHE A 10 -2.36 -5.48 -6.64
C PHE A 10 -0.94 -5.78 -7.15
N ILE A 11 0.04 -5.84 -6.25
CA ILE A 11 1.46 -6.09 -6.59
C ILE A 11 1.62 -7.45 -7.29
N LYS A 12 0.90 -8.47 -6.83
CA LYS A 12 0.96 -9.83 -7.38
C LYS A 12 0.48 -9.90 -8.84
N LYS A 13 -0.43 -9.01 -9.26
CA LYS A 13 -0.94 -8.93 -10.64
C LYS A 13 0.00 -8.18 -11.59
N LEU A 14 1.00 -7.45 -11.07
CA LEU A 14 1.94 -6.71 -11.90
C LEU A 14 2.86 -7.66 -12.66
N ILE A 15 3.12 -7.36 -13.94
CA ILE A 15 4.18 -8.02 -14.71
C ILE A 15 5.57 -7.67 -14.14
N ASN A 16 6.59 -8.42 -14.55
CA ASN A 16 7.94 -8.28 -13.99
C ASN A 16 8.51 -6.86 -14.18
N GLU A 17 8.30 -6.23 -15.33
CA GLU A 17 8.79 -4.88 -15.62
C GLU A 17 8.19 -3.83 -14.66
N HIS A 18 6.87 -3.87 -14.47
CA HIS A 18 6.16 -3.02 -13.52
C HIS A 18 6.58 -3.26 -12.06
N ARG A 19 6.80 -4.52 -11.66
CA ARG A 19 7.34 -4.84 -10.33
C ARG A 19 8.75 -4.31 -10.16
N LEU A 20 9.58 -4.40 -11.18
CA LEU A 20 10.93 -3.87 -11.17
C LEU A 20 10.93 -2.35 -10.98
N LYS A 21 10.08 -1.62 -11.70
CA LYS A 21 9.88 -0.17 -11.53
C LYS A 21 9.50 0.15 -10.07
N LEU A 22 8.53 -0.58 -9.52
CA LEU A 22 8.08 -0.39 -8.13
C LEU A 22 9.21 -0.64 -7.12
N TYR A 23 9.99 -1.72 -7.27
CA TYR A 23 11.09 -2.06 -6.35
C TYR A 23 12.36 -1.23 -6.56
N THR A 24 12.48 -0.51 -7.68
CA THR A 24 13.55 0.46 -7.88
C THR A 24 13.31 1.73 -7.05
N SER A 25 12.05 2.04 -6.73
CA SER A 25 11.68 3.18 -5.89
C SER A 25 12.08 2.96 -4.43
N SER A 26 13.01 3.80 -3.95
CA SER A 26 13.42 3.84 -2.54
C SER A 26 12.26 4.19 -1.61
N VAL A 27 11.37 5.11 -2.04
CA VAL A 27 10.16 5.50 -1.29
C VAL A 27 9.26 4.30 -1.04
N PHE A 28 9.01 3.49 -2.08
CA PHE A 28 8.21 2.28 -1.94
C PHE A 28 8.90 1.27 -1.02
N CYS A 29 10.20 1.03 -1.22
CA CYS A 29 10.96 0.03 -0.47
C CYS A 29 11.02 0.33 1.04
N VAL A 30 11.12 1.60 1.43
CA VAL A 30 11.06 1.98 2.84
C VAL A 30 9.61 1.97 3.36
N SER A 31 8.65 2.42 2.53
CA SER A 31 7.24 2.47 2.91
C SER A 31 6.66 1.10 3.22
N ILE A 32 6.99 0.09 2.42
CA ILE A 32 6.42 -1.24 2.59
C ILE A 32 6.76 -1.83 3.97
N LEU A 33 7.89 -1.45 4.58
CA LEU A 33 8.27 -1.85 5.94
C LEU A 33 7.33 -1.33 7.03
N LYS A 34 6.66 -0.19 6.79
CA LYS A 34 5.63 0.37 7.68
C LYS A 34 4.27 -0.31 7.51
N LEU A 35 4.05 -0.96 6.37
CA LEU A 35 2.76 -1.52 5.97
C LEU A 35 2.63 -3.00 6.30
N ILE A 36 3.71 -3.74 6.19
CA ILE A 36 3.77 -5.14 6.63
C ILE A 36 3.86 -5.24 8.15
N ASP A 37 3.59 -6.42 8.68
CA ASP A 37 3.64 -6.66 10.11
C ASP A 37 5.09 -6.71 10.64
N LYS A 38 5.25 -6.49 11.96
CA LYS A 38 6.56 -6.44 12.61
C LYS A 38 7.38 -7.72 12.40
N SER A 39 6.74 -8.88 12.29
CA SER A 39 7.46 -10.14 12.10
C SER A 39 8.05 -10.24 10.68
N ALA A 40 7.30 -9.81 9.66
CA ALA A 40 7.81 -9.70 8.30
C ALA A 40 8.92 -8.65 8.17
N THR A 41 8.78 -7.50 8.84
CA THR A 41 9.83 -6.46 8.87
C THR A 41 11.11 -6.98 9.54
N SER A 42 11.01 -7.69 10.67
CA SER A 42 12.16 -8.31 11.32
C SER A 42 12.87 -9.30 10.41
N LEU A 43 12.10 -10.14 9.70
CA LEU A 43 12.65 -11.11 8.76
C LEU A 43 13.40 -10.42 7.61
N ILE A 44 12.92 -9.27 7.11
CA ILE A 44 13.67 -8.50 6.10
C ILE A 44 15.04 -8.07 6.65
N PHE A 45 15.10 -7.53 7.87
CA PHE A 45 16.37 -7.13 8.48
C PHE A 45 17.31 -8.32 8.73
N ASP A 46 16.77 -9.47 9.14
CA ASP A 46 17.55 -10.70 9.28
C ASP A 46 18.15 -11.14 7.94
N LEU A 47 17.37 -11.05 6.84
CA LEU A 47 17.81 -11.39 5.49
C LEU A 47 18.77 -10.37 4.86
N LEU A 48 18.89 -9.16 5.41
CA LEU A 48 19.93 -8.20 4.99
C LEU A 48 21.32 -8.66 5.42
N ILE A 49 21.41 -9.29 6.59
CA ILE A 49 22.66 -9.72 7.24
C ILE A 49 22.96 -11.19 6.93
N ASN A 50 21.94 -12.04 6.97
CA ASN A 50 22.07 -13.50 6.90
C ASN A 50 21.45 -14.06 5.62
N ALA A 51 21.97 -15.20 5.17
CA ALA A 51 21.41 -15.99 4.07
C ALA A 51 20.91 -17.36 4.59
N PRO A 52 19.83 -17.39 5.40
CA PRO A 52 19.35 -18.61 6.00
C PRO A 52 18.80 -19.59 4.96
N THR A 53 18.87 -20.88 5.30
CA THR A 53 18.23 -21.93 4.49
C THR A 53 16.71 -21.97 4.73
N LEU A 54 15.98 -22.54 3.79
CA LEU A 54 14.54 -22.77 3.98
C LEU A 54 14.24 -23.64 5.23
N LYS A 55 15.08 -24.64 5.51
CA LYS A 55 14.92 -25.55 6.66
C LYS A 55 15.03 -24.80 7.98
N THR A 56 15.98 -23.87 8.08
CA THR A 56 16.18 -23.05 9.30
C THR A 56 15.00 -22.11 9.56
N LEU A 57 14.35 -21.60 8.51
CA LEU A 57 13.22 -20.68 8.63
C LEU A 57 11.89 -21.40 8.91
N GLN A 58 11.71 -22.63 8.44
CA GLN A 58 10.45 -23.39 8.58
C GLN A 58 10.13 -23.83 10.01
N ASN A 59 11.13 -23.89 10.90
CA ASN A 59 10.94 -24.34 12.28
C ASN A 59 10.19 -23.31 13.16
N ASN A 60 9.97 -22.09 12.67
CA ASN A 60 9.23 -21.05 13.38
C ASN A 60 7.93 -20.69 12.63
N LYS A 61 6.77 -20.97 13.24
CA LYS A 61 5.45 -20.75 12.62
C LYS A 61 5.25 -19.29 12.18
N ASN A 62 5.72 -18.32 12.97
CA ASN A 62 5.59 -16.89 12.65
C ASN A 62 6.43 -16.49 11.42
N VAL A 63 7.59 -17.11 11.27
CA VAL A 63 8.47 -16.91 10.10
C VAL A 63 7.83 -17.45 8.83
N LYS A 64 7.06 -18.54 8.91
CA LYS A 64 6.37 -19.11 7.74
C LYS A 64 5.34 -18.15 7.13
N GLU A 65 4.53 -17.49 7.97
CA GLU A 65 3.54 -16.52 7.49
C GLU A 65 4.19 -15.27 6.92
N SER A 66 5.22 -14.75 7.61
CA SER A 66 6.05 -13.65 7.13
C SER A 66 6.69 -13.97 5.78
N LEU A 67 7.31 -15.15 5.66
CA LEU A 67 7.95 -15.58 4.42
C LEU A 67 6.93 -15.72 3.29
N LYS A 68 5.74 -16.27 3.55
CA LYS A 68 4.66 -16.37 2.56
C LYS A 68 4.24 -14.98 2.07
N LEU A 69 4.12 -14.01 2.98
CA LEU A 69 3.82 -12.62 2.63
C LEU A 69 4.92 -12.02 1.75
N LEU A 70 6.19 -12.15 2.16
CA LEU A 70 7.33 -11.60 1.40
C LEU A 70 7.46 -12.24 0.02
N VAL A 71 7.16 -13.54 -0.12
CA VAL A 71 7.10 -14.24 -1.41
C VAL A 71 5.97 -13.69 -2.28
N ASN A 72 4.77 -13.51 -1.72
CA ASN A 72 3.64 -12.93 -2.47
C ASN A 72 3.92 -11.50 -2.92
N LEU A 73 4.66 -10.75 -2.11
CA LEU A 73 5.13 -9.40 -2.44
C LEU A 73 6.36 -9.41 -3.34
N GLY A 74 6.92 -10.55 -3.74
CA GLY A 74 8.10 -10.63 -4.61
C GLY A 74 9.38 -10.04 -4.00
N LEU A 75 9.46 -9.89 -2.67
CA LEU A 75 10.59 -9.25 -1.98
C LEU A 75 11.74 -10.21 -1.67
N VAL A 76 11.48 -11.52 -1.77
CA VAL A 76 12.47 -12.58 -1.51
C VAL A 76 12.61 -13.49 -2.70
N GLU A 77 13.82 -14.03 -2.86
CA GLU A 77 14.18 -14.98 -3.90
C GLU A 77 14.94 -16.17 -3.29
N LYS A 78 14.74 -17.34 -3.88
CA LYS A 78 15.47 -18.55 -3.48
C LYS A 78 16.65 -18.74 -4.44
N LYS A 79 17.87 -18.77 -3.89
CA LYS A 79 19.09 -19.11 -4.64
C LYS A 79 19.72 -20.35 -4.01
N GLY A 80 19.61 -21.48 -4.69
CA GLY A 80 19.99 -22.79 -4.14
C GLY A 80 19.12 -23.17 -2.94
N LEU A 81 19.74 -23.43 -1.79
CA LEU A 81 19.04 -23.77 -0.54
C LEU A 81 18.70 -22.53 0.32
N ASN A 82 19.27 -21.38 -0.02
CA ASN A 82 19.21 -20.16 0.76
C ASN A 82 18.15 -19.21 0.23
N ILE A 83 17.59 -18.43 1.14
CA ILE A 83 16.64 -17.37 0.84
C ILE A 83 17.39 -16.04 0.96
N PHE A 84 17.19 -15.18 -0.04
CA PHE A 84 17.76 -13.85 -0.10
C PHE A 84 16.64 -12.84 -0.32
N LEU A 85 16.90 -11.59 0.03
CA LEU A 85 16.10 -10.48 -0.49
C LEU A 85 16.35 -10.32 -1.99
N ASN A 86 15.32 -9.94 -2.72
CA ASN A 86 15.45 -9.50 -4.10
C ASN A 86 16.52 -8.40 -4.18
N SER A 87 17.48 -8.53 -5.10
CA SER A 87 18.64 -7.63 -5.16
C SER A 87 18.28 -6.18 -5.42
N VAL A 88 17.28 -5.93 -6.27
CA VAL A 88 16.81 -4.58 -6.61
C VAL A 88 16.15 -3.95 -5.40
N PHE A 89 15.21 -4.68 -4.78
CA PHE A 89 14.59 -4.25 -3.52
C PHE A 89 15.62 -3.97 -2.43
N LYS A 90 16.60 -4.86 -2.24
CA LYS A 90 17.67 -4.71 -1.24
C LYS A 90 18.45 -3.42 -1.47
N ASN A 91 18.88 -3.16 -2.70
CA ASN A 91 19.67 -1.97 -3.02
C ASN A 91 18.84 -0.70 -2.81
N SER A 92 17.62 -0.64 -3.36
CA SER A 92 16.74 0.53 -3.21
C SER A 92 16.28 0.75 -1.76
N LEU A 93 16.14 -0.30 -0.96
CA LEU A 93 15.87 -0.20 0.48
C LEU A 93 17.06 0.43 1.21
N LEU A 94 18.29 -0.05 0.97
CA LEU A 94 19.49 0.48 1.63
C LEU A 94 19.73 1.95 1.25
N THR A 95 19.58 2.30 -0.04
CA THR A 95 19.60 3.69 -0.50
C THR A 95 18.50 4.50 0.18
N GLY A 96 17.27 3.98 0.22
CA GLY A 96 16.13 4.65 0.82
C GLY A 96 16.29 4.94 2.29
N VAL A 97 16.84 4.01 3.09
CA VAL A 97 17.10 4.22 4.52
C VAL A 97 18.08 5.37 4.77
N CYS A 98 19.06 5.56 3.88
CA CYS A 98 19.99 6.69 3.95
C CYS A 98 19.38 8.02 3.47
N GLU A 99 18.30 7.98 2.67
CA GLU A 99 17.76 9.14 1.94
C GLU A 99 16.32 9.53 2.32
N ILE A 100 15.78 9.04 3.45
CA ILE A 100 14.35 9.09 3.86
C ILE A 100 13.66 10.48 3.78
N ASN A 101 14.38 11.58 3.61
CA ASN A 101 13.82 12.93 3.56
C ASN A 101 13.89 13.62 2.19
N ARG A 102 14.13 12.91 1.08
CA ARG A 102 14.06 13.54 -0.25
C ARG A 102 12.61 13.87 -0.63
N ASP A 103 12.41 15.12 -1.03
CA ASP A 103 11.19 15.61 -1.68
C ASP A 103 11.23 15.16 -3.14
N ILE A 104 10.61 14.00 -3.45
CA ILE A 104 10.63 13.42 -4.80
C ILE A 104 9.43 13.94 -5.59
N PHE A 105 8.24 13.75 -5.04
CA PHE A 105 6.98 14.19 -5.63
C PHE A 105 6.42 15.43 -4.92
N PHE A 106 6.81 15.69 -3.67
CA PHE A 106 6.18 16.72 -2.85
C PHE A 106 7.20 17.61 -2.14
N GLU A 107 7.08 18.92 -2.34
CA GLU A 107 7.81 19.94 -1.58
C GLU A 107 6.87 20.67 -0.62
N LYS A 108 7.36 21.02 0.56
CA LYS A 108 6.59 21.81 1.52
C LYS A 108 6.21 23.18 0.94
N SER A 109 4.91 23.49 0.92
CA SER A 109 4.40 24.80 0.53
C SER A 109 4.60 25.84 1.65
N LYS A 110 4.74 27.11 1.26
CA LYS A 110 4.80 28.27 2.19
C LYS A 110 3.42 28.66 2.77
N LEU A 111 2.34 28.03 2.29
CA LEU A 111 0.97 28.28 2.76
C LEU A 111 0.81 27.87 4.24
N LYS A 112 -0.03 28.61 5.00
CA LYS A 112 -0.30 28.38 6.42
C LYS A 112 -0.75 26.93 6.68
N ASN A 113 -0.31 26.38 7.81
CA ASN A 113 -0.73 25.07 8.30
C ASN A 113 -2.26 24.97 8.30
N ILE A 114 -2.77 23.85 7.80
CA ILE A 114 -4.20 23.57 7.78
C ILE A 114 -4.66 23.40 9.23
N GLN A 115 -5.87 23.86 9.56
CA GLN A 115 -6.52 23.52 10.83
C GLN A 115 -6.49 22.00 11.00
N LYS A 116 -6.16 21.54 12.21
CA LYS A 116 -6.04 20.12 12.57
C LYS A 116 -7.27 19.38 12.02
N ILE A 117 -7.10 18.52 11.02
CA ILE A 117 -8.18 17.66 10.54
C ILE A 117 -8.38 16.62 11.63
N THR A 118 -9.31 16.90 12.55
CA THR A 118 -9.33 16.21 13.84
C THR A 118 -9.96 14.82 13.77
N GLU A 119 -10.71 14.45 12.72
CA GLU A 119 -11.42 13.17 12.73
C GLU A 119 -11.47 12.46 11.39
N ASN A 120 -11.23 11.17 11.47
CA ASN A 120 -11.22 10.16 10.42
C ASN A 120 -12.68 9.83 10.00
N ASN A 121 -13.55 10.85 9.92
CA ASN A 121 -14.99 10.71 9.70
C ASN A 121 -15.34 10.38 8.26
N GLU A 122 -14.47 10.68 7.31
CA GLU A 122 -14.74 10.49 5.87
C GLU A 122 -14.94 9.02 5.52
N ILE A 123 -14.11 8.11 6.05
CA ILE A 123 -14.30 6.67 5.84
C ILE A 123 -15.61 6.20 6.47
N LEU A 124 -15.96 6.70 7.66
CA LEU A 124 -17.22 6.34 8.29
C LEU A 124 -18.42 6.80 7.46
N GLU A 125 -18.34 7.98 6.85
CA GLU A 125 -19.37 8.47 5.92
C GLU A 125 -19.46 7.60 4.65
N ILE A 126 -18.32 7.14 4.11
CA ILE A 126 -18.32 6.19 2.98
C ILE A 126 -18.96 4.86 3.39
N LEU A 127 -18.63 4.33 4.57
CA LEU A 127 -19.20 3.07 5.07
C LEU A 127 -20.70 3.19 5.37
N LYS A 128 -21.13 4.31 5.97
CA LYS A 128 -22.56 4.62 6.13
C LYS A 128 -23.26 4.68 4.78
N PHE A 129 -22.66 5.37 3.81
CA PHE A 129 -23.24 5.48 2.47
C PHE A 129 -23.47 4.10 1.81
N ILE A 130 -22.53 3.16 1.93
CA ILE A 130 -22.67 1.79 1.40
C ILE A 130 -23.89 1.08 2.01
N THR A 131 -24.22 1.35 3.28
CA THR A 131 -25.27 0.62 4.01
C THR A 131 -26.63 1.31 3.98
N THR A 132 -26.67 2.64 4.02
CA THR A 132 -27.92 3.40 4.13
C THR A 132 -28.35 4.06 2.83
N LYS A 133 -27.46 4.09 1.82
CA LYS A 133 -27.60 4.89 0.58
C LYS A 133 -27.77 6.40 0.81
N GLN A 134 -27.66 6.85 2.05
CA GLN A 134 -27.77 8.25 2.43
C GLN A 134 -26.38 8.80 2.68
N THR A 135 -26.12 9.98 2.14
CA THR A 135 -24.93 10.75 2.50
C THR A 135 -25.29 12.20 2.74
N THR A 136 -24.70 12.75 3.79
CA THR A 136 -24.80 14.18 4.11
C THR A 136 -23.88 15.03 3.22
N LYS A 137 -22.91 14.41 2.53
CA LYS A 137 -21.90 15.06 1.69
C LYS A 137 -21.77 14.39 0.34
N LYS A 138 -21.78 15.18 -0.74
CA LYS A 138 -21.39 14.68 -2.07
C LYS A 138 -19.89 14.37 -2.05
N HIS A 139 -19.52 13.11 -1.81
CA HIS A 139 -18.15 12.67 -1.99
C HIS A 139 -17.89 12.48 -3.49
N PHE A 140 -17.08 13.37 -4.07
CA PHE A 140 -16.67 13.29 -5.46
C PHE A 140 -16.02 11.93 -5.74
N CYS A 141 -16.43 11.27 -6.82
CA CYS A 141 -15.88 10.00 -7.30
C CYS A 141 -16.00 8.74 -6.42
N VAL A 142 -16.46 8.84 -5.16
CA VAL A 142 -16.57 7.66 -4.28
C VAL A 142 -17.54 6.62 -4.83
N PHE A 143 -18.71 7.05 -5.33
CA PHE A 143 -19.70 6.12 -5.91
C PHE A 143 -19.10 5.32 -7.08
N GLU A 144 -18.30 5.96 -7.92
CA GLU A 144 -17.65 5.32 -9.08
C GLU A 144 -16.60 4.28 -8.64
N ILE A 145 -15.88 4.55 -7.54
CA ILE A 145 -14.94 3.58 -6.93
C ILE A 145 -15.70 2.37 -6.40
N LEU A 146 -16.79 2.60 -5.65
CA LEU A 146 -17.59 1.53 -5.06
C LEU A 146 -18.22 0.65 -6.14
N LEU A 147 -18.76 1.25 -7.21
CA LEU A 147 -19.32 0.55 -8.34
C LEU A 147 -18.25 -0.23 -9.12
N TYR A 148 -17.09 0.39 -9.37
CA TYR A 148 -15.96 -0.26 -10.06
C TYR A 148 -15.46 -1.49 -9.31
N GLY A 149 -15.30 -1.37 -7.99
CA GLY A 149 -14.95 -2.48 -7.11
C GLY A 149 -16.06 -3.49 -6.89
N LYS A 150 -17.24 -3.28 -7.49
CA LYS A 150 -18.46 -4.07 -7.27
C LYS A 150 -18.85 -4.16 -5.80
N LEU A 151 -18.50 -3.17 -4.98
CA LEU A 151 -18.92 -3.11 -3.57
C LEU A 151 -20.40 -2.76 -3.47
N ILE A 152 -20.87 -1.97 -4.43
CA ILE A 152 -22.28 -1.71 -4.70
C ILE A 152 -22.60 -2.08 -6.15
N ASP A 153 -23.87 -2.32 -6.44
CA ASP A 153 -24.36 -2.53 -7.80
C ASP A 153 -24.85 -1.21 -8.44
N LYS A 154 -25.46 -1.32 -9.63
CA LYS A 154 -25.98 -0.18 -10.39
C LYS A 154 -27.19 0.49 -9.74
N THR A 155 -27.92 -0.22 -8.87
CA THR A 155 -29.04 0.35 -8.09
C THR A 155 -28.56 0.96 -6.78
N GLY A 156 -27.25 0.93 -6.51
CA GLY A 156 -26.63 1.41 -5.29
C GLY A 156 -26.83 0.47 -4.11
N ASP A 157 -27.26 -0.76 -4.35
CA ASP A 157 -27.37 -1.80 -3.32
C ASP A 157 -26.01 -2.46 -3.08
N ILE A 158 -25.76 -2.81 -1.81
CA ILE A 158 -24.55 -3.51 -1.42
C ILE A 158 -24.53 -4.92 -2.01
N THR A 159 -23.39 -5.32 -2.57
CA THR A 159 -23.21 -6.69 -3.08
C THR A 159 -22.59 -7.60 -2.02
N ASN A 160 -22.49 -8.91 -2.30
CA ASN A 160 -21.73 -9.84 -1.45
C ASN A 160 -20.27 -9.40 -1.25
N ILE A 161 -19.63 -8.86 -2.29
CA ILE A 161 -18.26 -8.34 -2.21
C ILE A 161 -18.23 -7.09 -1.32
N GLY A 162 -19.27 -6.26 -1.39
CA GLY A 162 -19.48 -5.13 -0.49
C GLY A 162 -19.59 -5.55 0.97
N PHE A 163 -20.36 -6.60 1.27
CA PHE A 163 -20.46 -7.16 2.63
C PHE A 163 -19.11 -7.68 3.12
N GLU A 164 -18.39 -8.47 2.31
CA GLU A 164 -17.05 -8.94 2.66
C GLU A 164 -16.09 -7.79 2.94
N PHE A 165 -16.16 -6.71 2.15
CA PHE A 165 -15.40 -5.48 2.37
C PHE A 165 -15.72 -4.83 3.73
N LEU A 166 -16.99 -4.74 4.12
CA LEU A 166 -17.39 -4.17 5.41
C LEU A 166 -16.88 -4.97 6.61
N LEU A 167 -16.64 -6.28 6.45
CA LEU A 167 -16.09 -7.14 7.49
C LEU A 167 -14.57 -7.04 7.64
N LYS A 168 -13.87 -6.39 6.71
CA LYS A 168 -12.41 -6.21 6.78
C LYS A 168 -12.02 -5.22 7.89
N SER A 169 -10.76 -5.26 8.32
CA SER A 169 -10.23 -4.26 9.25
C SER A 169 -10.26 -2.86 8.62
N ARG A 170 -10.34 -1.82 9.45
CA ARG A 170 -10.37 -0.42 8.97
C ARG A 170 -9.20 -0.08 8.06
N ASN A 171 -8.00 -0.55 8.37
CA ASN A 171 -6.81 -0.33 7.54
C ASN A 171 -6.94 -1.02 6.18
N GLU A 172 -7.45 -2.24 6.16
CA GLU A 172 -7.66 -2.99 4.92
C GLU A 172 -8.78 -2.37 4.06
N GLN A 173 -9.82 -1.81 4.68
CA GLN A 173 -10.87 -1.05 3.98
C GLN A 173 -10.29 0.18 3.29
N ILE A 174 -9.45 0.95 3.99
CA ILE A 174 -8.77 2.11 3.41
C ILE A 174 -7.91 1.70 2.21
N TRP A 175 -7.06 0.68 2.39
CA TRP A 175 -6.21 0.20 1.30
C TRP A 175 -7.00 -0.35 0.12
N SER A 176 -8.10 -1.07 0.38
CA SER A 176 -9.01 -1.53 -0.68
C SER A 176 -9.53 -0.34 -1.50
N LEU A 177 -10.01 0.72 -0.85
CA LEU A 177 -10.54 1.91 -1.52
C LEU A 177 -9.45 2.68 -2.28
N ILE A 178 -8.25 2.83 -1.70
CA ILE A 178 -7.11 3.48 -2.37
C ILE A 178 -6.74 2.71 -3.64
N ILE A 179 -6.58 1.38 -3.56
CA ILE A 179 -6.23 0.54 -4.71
C ILE A 179 -7.33 0.59 -5.78
N LEU A 180 -8.60 0.50 -5.39
CA LEU A 180 -9.72 0.63 -6.34
C LEU A 180 -9.75 2.01 -7.01
N GLY A 181 -9.49 3.08 -6.25
CA GLY A 181 -9.38 4.43 -6.80
C GLY A 181 -8.23 4.57 -7.80
N LEU A 182 -7.05 4.04 -7.46
CA LEU A 182 -5.91 3.97 -8.38
C LEU A 182 -6.30 3.25 -9.67
N MET A 183 -6.86 2.05 -9.56
CA MET A 183 -7.25 1.25 -10.74
C MET A 183 -8.37 1.90 -11.57
N LYS A 184 -9.25 2.68 -10.95
CA LYS A 184 -10.39 3.32 -11.62
C LYS A 184 -9.99 4.60 -12.37
N PHE A 185 -9.11 5.42 -11.81
CA PHE A 185 -8.87 6.78 -12.30
C PHE A 185 -7.54 7.01 -13.02
N THR A 186 -6.68 6.00 -13.07
CA THR A 186 -5.42 6.07 -13.82
C THR A 186 -5.58 5.48 -15.22
N LEU A 187 -4.77 5.96 -16.17
CA LEU A 187 -4.84 5.55 -17.58
C LEU A 187 -3.95 4.35 -17.87
N SER A 188 -2.84 4.19 -17.14
CA SER A 188 -1.86 3.13 -17.33
C SER A 188 -1.42 2.51 -16.00
N VAL A 189 -0.83 1.31 -16.05
CA VAL A 189 -0.23 0.67 -14.86
C VAL A 189 0.98 1.46 -14.36
N ASP A 190 1.70 2.11 -15.26
CA ASP A 190 2.78 3.03 -14.89
C ASP A 190 2.26 4.20 -14.05
N ASP A 191 1.15 4.82 -14.47
CA ASP A 191 0.51 5.88 -13.68
C ASP A 191 0.02 5.37 -12.32
N GLN A 192 -0.45 4.12 -12.23
CA GLN A 192 -0.85 3.49 -10.97
C GLN A 192 0.33 3.38 -10.02
N ILE A 193 1.49 2.92 -10.54
CA ILE A 193 2.71 2.77 -9.77
C ILE A 193 3.22 4.14 -9.32
N ASP A 194 3.31 5.11 -10.22
CA ASP A 194 3.82 6.43 -9.89
C ASP A 194 2.92 7.13 -8.86
N THR A 195 1.60 7.03 -9.03
CA THR A 195 0.63 7.58 -8.08
C THR A 195 0.68 6.86 -6.72
N LEU A 196 0.84 5.53 -6.70
CA LEU A 196 1.03 4.77 -5.46
C LEU A 196 2.31 5.23 -4.73
N ILE A 197 3.43 5.38 -5.44
CA ILE A 197 4.69 5.84 -4.85
C ILE A 197 4.53 7.27 -4.30
N SER A 198 3.87 8.16 -5.03
CA SER A 198 3.58 9.51 -4.55
C SER A 198 2.75 9.48 -3.25
N LEU A 199 1.68 8.68 -3.19
CA LEU A 199 0.88 8.52 -1.97
C LEU A 199 1.70 7.99 -0.79
N LEU A 200 2.62 7.07 -1.05
CA LEU A 200 3.52 6.53 -0.04
C LEU A 200 4.53 7.55 0.46
N GLU A 201 5.04 8.45 -0.40
CA GLU A 201 5.89 9.56 0.04
C GLU A 201 5.20 10.45 1.07
N LEU A 202 3.91 10.76 0.85
CA LEU A 202 3.11 11.56 1.79
C LEU A 202 3.05 10.94 3.19
N SER A 203 3.18 9.60 3.31
CA SER A 203 3.21 8.92 4.62
C SER A 203 4.47 9.21 5.46
N PHE A 204 5.52 9.77 4.85
CA PHE A 204 6.72 10.25 5.57
C PHE A 204 6.67 11.75 5.86
N LYS A 205 5.76 12.47 5.21
CA LYS A 205 5.64 13.91 5.36
C LYS A 205 4.92 14.26 6.67
N LYS A 206 5.11 15.49 7.14
CA LYS A 206 4.49 15.96 8.38
C LYS A 206 3.00 16.20 8.15
N PRO A 207 2.12 15.71 9.03
CA PRO A 207 0.68 15.96 8.93
C PRO A 207 0.37 17.45 9.12
N ASN A 208 -0.79 17.89 8.61
CA ASN A 208 -1.29 19.27 8.68
C ASN A 208 -0.38 20.33 8.01
N VAL A 209 0.51 19.88 7.12
CA VAL A 209 1.35 20.74 6.29
C VAL A 209 0.87 20.64 4.85
N THR A 210 0.80 21.77 4.16
CA THR A 210 0.46 21.81 2.74
C THR A 210 1.70 21.47 1.92
N TYR A 211 1.55 20.55 0.97
CA TYR A 211 2.60 20.17 0.03
C TYR A 211 2.18 20.56 -1.39
N LYS A 212 3.14 21.05 -2.17
CA LYS A 212 2.95 21.24 -3.62
C LYS A 212 3.53 20.04 -4.35
N ILE A 213 2.86 19.62 -5.41
CA ILE A 213 3.37 18.58 -6.31
C ILE A 213 4.54 19.18 -7.10
N LEU A 214 5.67 18.50 -7.11
CA LEU A 214 6.79 18.79 -8.00
C LEU A 214 6.40 18.28 -9.39
N ASN A 215 6.38 19.17 -10.38
CA ASN A 215 5.85 18.92 -11.73
C ASN A 215 6.30 17.55 -12.30
N ARG A 216 5.33 16.81 -12.84
CA ARG A 216 5.55 15.63 -13.69
C ARG A 216 5.99 16.06 -15.09
#